data_AF-A0A955S721-F1
#
_entry.id   AF-A0A955S721-F1
#
_cell.length_a   1.000
_cell.length_b   1.000
_cell.length_c   1.000
_cell.angle_alpha   90.00
_cell.angle_beta   90.00
_cell.angle_gamma   90.00
#
_symmetry.space_group_name_H-M   'P 1'
#
loop_
_entity.id
_entity.type
_entity.pdbx_description
1 polymer ?
#
loop_
_entity_poly.entity_id
_entity_poly.type
_entity_poly.pdbx_seq_one_letter_code
_entity_poly.pdbx_strand_id
1 'polypeptide(L)'
;MKDKRIAELFERHKVLSKKELDSRYGVYTETYETIVRYEGALAADMVKTLIVPAALEYTANLAETIKSIESINKTKATAVRNILKDVASNMEKAADETTKLETALKGASTDKIRKIMADLREAVDALEGLVPAEIWPLPSYAEMLFIS
;
A
#
# COMPACT_ATOMS: atom_id res chain seq x y z
N MET A 1 1.35 11.48 26.78
CA MET A 1 0.58 12.59 27.40
C MET A 1 -0.11 12.22 28.71
N LYS A 2 -0.37 10.93 29.00
CA LYS A 2 -0.99 10.48 30.28
C LYS A 2 -0.01 10.24 31.44
N ASP A 3 1.30 10.45 31.25
CA ASP A 3 2.28 10.32 32.35
C ASP A 3 2.06 11.47 33.34
N LYS A 4 1.97 11.12 34.63
CA LYS A 4 1.76 12.06 35.73
C LYS A 4 2.82 13.16 35.77
N ARG A 5 4.08 12.82 35.44
CA ARG A 5 5.21 13.78 35.38
C ARG A 5 5.02 14.83 34.28
N ILE A 6 4.42 14.42 33.16
CA ILE A 6 4.12 15.33 32.05
C ILE A 6 3.00 16.28 32.47
N ALA A 7 1.90 15.76 33.04
CA ALA A 7 0.80 16.59 33.50
C ALA A 7 1.24 17.63 34.54
N GLU A 8 2.05 17.24 35.53
CA GLU A 8 2.57 18.12 36.57
C GLU A 8 3.50 19.22 36.02
N LEU A 9 4.28 18.91 34.97
CA LEU A 9 5.13 19.89 34.29
C LEU A 9 4.28 20.98 33.61
N PHE A 10 3.30 20.58 32.80
CA PHE A 10 2.43 21.51 32.07
C PHE A 10 1.58 22.39 33.02
N GLU A 11 1.13 21.82 34.13
CA GLU A 11 0.36 22.53 35.15
C GLU A 11 1.23 23.52 35.93
N ARG A 12 2.46 23.13 36.31
CA ARG A 12 3.42 24.03 36.98
C ARG A 12 3.77 25.25 36.12
N HIS A 13 3.92 25.05 34.82
CA HIS A 13 4.21 26.14 33.88
C HIS A 13 2.96 26.90 33.42
N LYS A 14 1.77 26.58 33.94
CA LYS A 14 0.47 27.19 33.58
C LYS A 14 0.18 27.17 32.07
N VAL A 15 0.67 26.15 31.38
CA VAL A 15 0.48 26.00 29.91
C VAL A 15 -0.82 25.25 29.61
N LEU A 16 -1.06 24.12 30.29
CA LEU A 16 -2.27 23.32 30.17
C LEU A 16 -2.62 22.68 31.51
N SER A 17 -3.92 22.59 31.80
CA SER A 17 -4.44 21.77 32.89
C SER A 17 -4.46 20.29 32.53
N LYS A 18 -4.51 19.42 33.55
CA LYS A 18 -4.66 17.97 33.34
C LYS A 18 -5.89 17.62 32.48
N LYS A 19 -7.02 18.30 32.69
CA LYS A 19 -8.25 18.09 31.92
C LYS A 19 -8.07 18.45 30.44
N GLU A 20 -7.37 19.55 30.14
CA GLU A 20 -7.08 19.95 28.77
C GLU A 20 -6.09 19.01 28.10
N LEU A 21 -5.09 18.50 28.82
CA LEU A 21 -4.16 17.48 28.32
C LEU A 21 -4.87 16.19 27.94
N ASP A 22 -5.76 15.70 28.81
CA ASP A 22 -6.53 14.48 28.55
C ASP A 22 -7.49 14.67 27.36
N SER A 23 -8.14 15.82 27.26
CA SER A 23 -9.00 16.16 26.12
C SER A 23 -8.22 16.22 24.80
N ARG A 24 -7.06 16.88 24.78
CA ARG A 24 -6.18 16.93 23.60
C ARG A 24 -5.68 15.55 23.19
N TYR A 25 -5.29 14.73 24.16
CA TYR A 25 -4.88 13.35 23.89
C TYR A 25 -6.01 12.57 23.21
N GLY A 26 -7.25 12.68 23.71
CA GLY A 26 -8.42 12.05 23.08
C GLY A 26 -8.59 12.46 21.61
N VAL A 27 -8.57 13.78 21.35
CA VAL A 27 -8.69 14.31 19.98
C VAL A 27 -7.56 13.82 19.08
N TYR A 28 -6.31 13.76 19.57
CA TYR A 28 -5.18 13.27 18.79
C TYR A 28 -5.27 11.78 18.50
N THR A 29 -5.70 10.96 19.47
CA THR A 29 -5.91 9.53 19.25
C THR A 29 -7.00 9.30 18.21
N GLU A 30 -8.14 9.98 18.34
CA GLU A 30 -9.23 9.89 17.36
C GLU A 30 -8.77 10.30 15.97
N THR A 31 -8.11 11.46 15.86
CA THR A 31 -7.57 11.95 14.58
C THR A 31 -6.61 10.94 13.96
N TYR A 32 -5.70 10.37 14.75
CA TYR A 32 -4.75 9.35 14.28
C TYR A 32 -5.46 8.09 13.79
N GLU A 33 -6.41 7.56 14.56
CA GLU A 33 -7.19 6.39 14.17
C GLU A 33 -7.98 6.61 12.89
N THR A 34 -8.58 7.79 12.75
CA THR A 34 -9.31 8.22 11.56
C THR A 34 -8.39 8.30 10.34
N ILE A 35 -7.23 8.96 10.45
CA ILE A 35 -6.27 9.08 9.34
C ILE A 35 -5.82 7.68 8.87
N VAL A 36 -5.38 6.81 9.79
CA VAL A 36 -4.91 5.47 9.44
C VAL A 36 -5.99 4.66 8.71
N ARG A 37 -7.26 4.79 9.11
CA ARG A 37 -8.37 4.12 8.44
C ARG A 37 -8.63 4.68 7.05
N TYR A 38 -8.59 6.00 6.88
CA TYR A 38 -8.75 6.63 5.57
C TYR A 38 -7.62 6.26 4.62
N GLU A 39 -6.36 6.29 5.08
CA GLU A 39 -5.20 5.86 4.30
C GLU A 39 -5.32 4.40 3.87
N GLY A 40 -5.74 3.51 4.78
CA GLY A 40 -5.96 2.11 4.45
C GLY A 40 -7.08 1.89 3.44
N ALA A 41 -8.19 2.62 3.57
CA ALA A 41 -9.29 2.55 2.61
C ALA A 41 -8.87 3.05 1.22
N LEU A 42 -8.13 4.16 1.17
CA LEU A 42 -7.60 4.71 -0.07
C LEU A 42 -6.61 3.75 -0.72
N ALA A 43 -5.68 3.17 0.05
CA ALA A 43 -4.73 2.19 -0.47
C ALA A 43 -5.44 0.99 -1.10
N ALA A 44 -6.43 0.42 -0.41
CA ALA A 44 -7.23 -0.68 -0.95
C ALA A 44 -7.96 -0.30 -2.25
N ASP A 45 -8.52 0.91 -2.30
CA ASP A 45 -9.20 1.41 -3.50
C ASP A 45 -8.25 1.58 -4.68
N MET A 46 -7.10 2.22 -4.46
CA MET A 46 -6.05 2.40 -5.48
C MET A 46 -5.54 1.07 -6.02
N VAL A 47 -5.32 0.07 -5.16
CA VAL A 47 -4.86 -1.25 -5.62
C VAL A 47 -5.89 -1.90 -6.55
N LYS A 48 -7.17 -1.88 -6.19
CA LYS A 48 -8.24 -2.51 -7.00
C LYS A 48 -8.51 -1.78 -8.31
N THR A 49 -8.46 -0.45 -8.29
CA THR A 49 -8.92 0.39 -9.41
C THR A 49 -7.81 0.79 -10.37
N LEU A 50 -6.55 0.85 -9.90
CA LEU A 50 -5.41 1.30 -10.69
C LEU A 50 -4.39 0.17 -10.87
N ILE A 51 -3.84 -0.37 -9.79
CA ILE A 51 -2.65 -1.24 -9.85
C ILE A 51 -2.96 -2.63 -10.40
N VAL A 52 -3.99 -3.31 -9.87
CA VAL A 52 -4.36 -4.66 -10.32
C VAL A 52 -4.76 -4.67 -11.81
N PRO A 53 -5.58 -3.73 -12.32
CA PRO A 53 -5.87 -3.64 -13.75
C PRO A 53 -4.61 -3.50 -14.62
N ALA A 54 -3.68 -2.62 -14.23
CA ALA A 54 -2.42 -2.43 -14.96
C ALA A 54 -1.55 -3.70 -14.98
N ALA A 55 -1.43 -4.38 -13.83
CA ALA A 55 -0.72 -5.65 -13.73
C ALA A 55 -1.38 -6.76 -14.56
N LEU A 56 -2.71 -6.79 -14.62
CA LEU A 56 -3.48 -7.76 -15.40
C LEU A 56 -3.28 -7.56 -16.90
N GLU A 57 -3.29 -6.30 -17.36
CA GLU A 57 -2.98 -5.96 -18.77
C GLU A 57 -1.59 -6.45 -19.16
N TYR A 58 -0.58 -6.15 -18.34
CA TYR A 58 0.78 -6.60 -18.63
C TYR A 58 0.92 -8.13 -18.59
N THR A 59 0.24 -8.80 -17.66
CA THR A 59 0.17 -10.27 -17.58
C THR A 59 -0.39 -10.86 -18.88
N ALA A 60 -1.43 -10.25 -19.46
CA ALA A 60 -1.99 -10.69 -20.73
C ALA A 60 -0.98 -10.55 -21.89
N ASN A 61 -0.28 -9.42 -21.96
CA ASN A 61 0.76 -9.15 -22.97
C ASN A 61 1.91 -10.16 -22.89
N LEU A 62 2.37 -10.50 -21.68
CA LEU A 62 3.40 -11.52 -21.45
C LEU A 62 2.94 -12.91 -21.89
N ALA A 63 1.69 -13.27 -21.60
CA ALA A 63 1.12 -14.56 -21.99
C ALA A 63 1.00 -14.69 -23.52
N GLU A 64 0.61 -13.63 -24.22
CA GLU A 64 0.59 -13.59 -25.68
C GLU A 64 1.99 -13.70 -26.27
N THR A 65 2.96 -12.97 -25.69
CA THR A 65 4.37 -13.03 -26.10
C THR A 65 4.93 -14.46 -26.01
N ILE A 66 4.65 -15.18 -24.91
CA ILE A 66 5.06 -16.58 -24.74
C ILE A 66 4.48 -17.47 -25.84
N LYS A 67 3.17 -17.35 -26.13
CA LYS A 67 2.50 -18.13 -27.18
C LYS A 67 3.12 -17.85 -28.56
N SER A 68 3.44 -16.59 -28.86
CA SER A 68 4.05 -16.18 -30.12
C SER A 68 5.46 -16.74 -30.29
N ILE A 69 6.31 -16.64 -29.27
CA ILE A 69 7.69 -17.19 -29.32
C ILE A 69 7.67 -18.71 -29.48
N GLU A 70 6.84 -19.41 -28.69
CA GLU A 70 6.78 -20.86 -28.70
C GLU A 70 6.15 -21.42 -29.99
N SER A 71 5.25 -20.68 -30.63
CA SER A 71 4.64 -21.09 -31.91
C SER A 71 5.60 -20.91 -33.10
N ILE A 72 6.39 -19.84 -33.14
CA ILE A 72 7.29 -19.53 -34.26
C ILE A 72 8.62 -20.29 -34.12
N ASN A 73 9.31 -20.14 -32.99
CA ASN A 73 10.68 -20.62 -32.82
C ASN A 73 10.75 -22.01 -32.19
N LYS A 74 9.64 -22.54 -31.65
CA LYS A 74 9.58 -23.79 -30.86
C LYS A 74 10.56 -23.83 -29.67
N THR A 75 11.08 -22.68 -29.28
CA THR A 75 11.97 -22.50 -28.12
C THR A 75 11.16 -22.07 -26.91
N LYS A 76 11.47 -22.62 -25.74
CA LYS A 76 10.81 -22.26 -24.49
C LYS A 76 11.17 -20.81 -24.09
N ALA A 77 10.17 -19.95 -23.96
CA ALA A 77 10.34 -18.55 -23.57
C ALA A 77 10.60 -18.39 -22.06
N THR A 78 11.66 -19.03 -21.54
CA THR A 78 11.92 -19.17 -20.09
C THR A 78 12.01 -17.83 -19.36
N ALA A 79 12.70 -16.84 -19.93
CA ALA A 79 12.83 -15.52 -19.32
C ALA A 79 11.46 -14.82 -19.15
N VAL A 80 10.64 -14.83 -20.21
CA VAL A 80 9.30 -14.22 -20.20
C VAL A 80 8.36 -14.95 -19.23
N ARG A 81 8.47 -16.28 -19.14
CA ARG A 81 7.71 -17.09 -18.17
C ARG A 81 8.07 -16.75 -16.72
N ASN A 82 9.34 -16.44 -16.44
CA ASN A 82 9.75 -16.03 -15.10
C ASN A 82 9.14 -14.68 -14.73
N ILE A 83 9.20 -13.70 -15.64
CA ILE A 83 8.57 -12.38 -15.43
C ILE A 83 7.06 -12.54 -15.21
N LEU A 84 6.38 -13.33 -16.05
CA LEU A 84 4.95 -13.59 -15.89
C LEU A 84 4.62 -14.19 -14.52
N LYS A 85 5.43 -15.14 -14.06
CA LYS A 85 5.26 -15.76 -12.74
C LYS A 85 5.42 -14.73 -11.61
N ASP A 86 6.42 -13.87 -11.70
CA ASP A 86 6.71 -12.88 -10.68
C ASP A 86 5.62 -11.80 -10.64
N VAL A 87 5.15 -11.31 -11.80
CA VAL A 87 4.03 -10.37 -11.89
C VAL A 87 2.75 -11.01 -11.33
N ALA A 88 2.41 -12.23 -11.75
CA ALA A 88 1.20 -12.91 -11.29
C ALA A 88 1.23 -13.15 -9.77
N SER A 89 2.37 -13.59 -9.23
CA SER A 89 2.50 -13.84 -7.80
C SER A 89 2.36 -12.56 -6.97
N ASN A 90 2.96 -11.44 -7.39
CA ASN A 90 2.83 -10.17 -6.67
C ASN A 90 1.43 -9.56 -6.82
N MET A 91 0.79 -9.74 -7.97
CA MET A 91 -0.61 -9.34 -8.18
C MET A 91 -1.57 -10.12 -7.26
N GLU A 92 -1.39 -11.43 -7.13
CA GLU A 92 -2.17 -12.25 -6.19
C GLU A 92 -1.95 -11.79 -4.74
N LYS A 93 -0.69 -11.58 -4.33
CA LYS A 93 -0.38 -11.03 -3.00
C LYS A 93 -1.04 -9.68 -2.75
N ALA A 94 -1.00 -8.77 -3.71
CA ALA A 94 -1.63 -7.45 -3.59
C ALA A 94 -3.15 -7.58 -3.43
N ALA A 95 -3.80 -8.48 -4.16
CA ALA A 95 -5.23 -8.75 -4.02
C ALA A 95 -5.59 -9.37 -2.65
N ASP A 96 -4.77 -10.31 -2.17
CA ASP A 96 -4.94 -10.94 -0.86
C ASP A 96 -4.78 -9.93 0.28
N GLU A 97 -3.71 -9.11 0.25
CA GLU A 97 -3.48 -8.07 1.25
C GLU A 97 -4.55 -6.98 1.21
N THR A 98 -5.07 -6.65 0.02
CA THR A 98 -6.21 -5.74 -0.11
C THR A 98 -7.45 -6.31 0.61
N THR A 99 -7.75 -7.59 0.42
CA THR A 99 -8.89 -8.25 1.10
C THR A 99 -8.70 -8.29 2.62
N LYS A 100 -7.47 -8.56 3.08
CA LYS A 100 -7.11 -8.51 4.51
C LYS A 100 -7.26 -7.09 5.07
N LEU A 101 -6.86 -6.08 4.31
CA LEU A 101 -6.95 -4.67 4.69
C LEU A 101 -8.40 -4.25 4.84
N GLU A 102 -9.26 -4.53 3.85
CA GLU A 102 -10.70 -4.25 3.91
C GLU A 102 -11.37 -4.92 5.11
N THR A 103 -10.95 -6.13 5.45
CA THR A 103 -11.43 -6.83 6.64
C THR A 103 -10.95 -6.15 7.92
N ALA A 104 -9.68 -5.74 7.97
CA ALA A 104 -9.09 -5.06 9.12
C ALA A 104 -9.74 -3.69 9.38
N LEU A 105 -10.10 -2.95 8.33
CA LEU A 105 -10.75 -1.65 8.45
C LEU A 105 -12.10 -1.69 9.19
N LYS A 106 -12.73 -2.86 9.30
CA LYS A 106 -14.01 -3.06 10.03
C LYS A 106 -13.87 -3.03 11.56
N GLY A 107 -12.65 -3.05 12.11
CA GLY A 107 -12.49 -2.98 13.57
C GLY A 107 -11.15 -3.44 14.13
N ALA A 108 -10.13 -3.69 13.31
CA ALA A 108 -8.79 -3.99 13.80
C ALA A 108 -8.13 -2.75 14.44
N SER A 109 -7.08 -3.00 15.23
CA SER A 109 -6.20 -1.94 15.72
C SER A 109 -5.48 -1.23 14.59
N THR A 110 -5.14 0.04 14.80
CA THR A 110 -4.33 0.84 13.87
C THR A 110 -2.99 0.19 13.58
N ASP A 111 -2.34 -0.44 14.57
CA ASP A 111 -1.09 -1.17 14.36
C ASP A 111 -1.24 -2.33 13.36
N LYS A 112 -2.35 -3.07 13.44
CA LYS A 112 -2.64 -4.17 12.51
C LYS A 112 -2.92 -3.63 11.10
N ILE A 113 -3.68 -2.54 11.00
CA ILE A 113 -3.95 -1.89 9.71
C ILE A 113 -2.64 -1.43 9.07
N ARG A 114 -1.77 -0.77 9.83
CA ARG A 114 -0.45 -0.31 9.35
C ARG A 114 0.46 -1.45 8.91
N LYS A 115 0.44 -2.57 9.62
CA LYS A 115 1.20 -3.76 9.21
C LYS A 115 0.72 -4.31 7.86
N ILE A 116 -0.60 -4.48 7.70
CA ILE A 116 -1.18 -4.96 6.44
C ILE A 116 -0.91 -3.96 5.31
N MET A 117 -0.99 -2.65 5.56
CA MET A 117 -0.61 -1.64 4.56
C MET A 117 0.86 -1.73 4.15
N ALA A 118 1.77 -2.07 5.07
CA ALA A 118 3.17 -2.28 4.75
C ALA A 118 3.37 -3.52 3.87
N ASP A 119 2.70 -4.64 4.21
CA ASP A 119 2.75 -5.87 3.41
C ASP A 119 2.14 -5.66 2.01
N LEU A 120 1.03 -4.92 1.92
CA LEU A 120 0.41 -4.50 0.65
C LEU A 120 1.37 -3.63 -0.17
N ARG A 121 2.03 -2.68 0.48
CA ARG A 121 3.01 -1.79 -0.17
C ARG A 121 4.17 -2.58 -0.77
N GLU A 122 4.71 -3.57 -0.05
CA GLU A 122 5.80 -4.40 -0.58
C GLU A 122 5.41 -5.12 -1.87
N ALA A 123 4.19 -5.65 -1.94
CA ALA A 123 3.68 -6.30 -3.16
C ALA A 123 3.51 -5.30 -4.32
N VAL A 124 3.02 -4.09 -4.03
CA VAL A 124 2.83 -3.02 -5.03
C VAL A 124 4.17 -2.47 -5.54
N ASP A 125 5.12 -2.20 -4.65
CA ASP A 125 6.45 -1.70 -5.00
C ASP A 125 7.20 -2.76 -5.85
N ALA A 126 6.97 -4.05 -5.62
CA ALA A 126 7.49 -5.12 -6.48
C ALA A 126 6.85 -5.13 -7.89
N LEU A 127 5.55 -4.82 -8.00
CA LEU A 127 4.87 -4.68 -9.28
C LEU A 127 5.37 -3.44 -10.05
N GLU A 128 5.62 -2.32 -9.36
CA GLU A 128 6.18 -1.09 -9.96
C GLU A 128 7.50 -1.38 -10.69
N GLY A 129 8.36 -2.22 -10.11
CA GLY A 129 9.63 -2.62 -10.73
C GLY A 129 9.52 -3.62 -11.89
N LEU A 130 8.34 -4.22 -12.12
CA LEU A 130 8.13 -5.26 -13.13
C LEU A 130 7.24 -4.81 -14.29
N VAL A 131 6.28 -3.92 -14.02
CA VAL A 131 5.32 -3.41 -15.00
C VAL A 131 5.95 -2.24 -15.78
N PRO A 132 5.82 -2.18 -17.12
CA PRO A 132 6.32 -1.06 -17.91
C PRO A 132 5.74 0.28 -17.47
N ALA A 133 6.55 1.34 -17.51
CA ALA A 133 6.16 2.68 -17.08
C ALA A 133 4.98 3.25 -17.88
N GLU A 134 4.82 2.84 -19.15
CA GLU A 134 3.72 3.27 -20.01
C GLU A 134 2.35 2.71 -19.57
N ILE A 135 2.35 1.59 -18.85
CA ILE A 135 1.15 0.91 -18.34
C ILE A 135 0.94 1.26 -16.85
N TRP A 136 2.01 1.61 -16.14
CA TRP A 136 1.96 1.89 -14.72
C TRP A 136 1.15 3.18 -14.45
N PRO A 137 0.09 3.12 -13.62
CA PRO A 137 -0.88 4.21 -13.51
C PRO A 137 -0.46 5.33 -12.55
N LEU A 138 0.66 5.16 -11.85
CA LEU A 138 1.17 6.10 -10.87
C LEU A 138 2.48 6.70 -11.36
N PRO A 139 2.73 8.00 -11.15
CA PRO A 139 4.05 8.56 -11.41
C PRO A 139 5.07 7.86 -10.51
N SER A 140 6.21 7.50 -11.09
CA SER A 140 7.34 6.97 -10.34
C SER A 140 7.87 8.02 -9.35
N TYR A 141 8.54 7.56 -8.31
CA TYR A 141 9.20 8.46 -7.36
C TYR A 141 10.19 9.43 -8.04
N ALA A 142 10.87 8.97 -9.09
CA ALA A 142 11.80 9.82 -9.83
C ALA A 142 11.07 10.96 -10.56
N GLU A 143 9.92 10.67 -11.17
CA GLU A 143 9.09 11.68 -11.82
C GLU A 143 8.54 12.68 -10.80
N MET A 144 7.99 12.19 -9.68
CA MET A 144 7.47 13.06 -8.62
C MET A 144 8.52 13.99 -8.00
N LEU A 145 9.78 13.54 -7.92
CA LEU A 145 10.85 14.27 -7.23
C LEU A 145 11.72 15.14 -8.15
N PHE A 146 11.83 14.82 -9.43
CA PHE A 146 12.82 15.45 -10.33
C PHE A 146 12.24 15.97 -11.65
N ILE A 147 11.00 15.60 -12.00
CA ILE A 147 10.35 15.99 -13.25
C ILE A 147 9.02 16.68 -12.89
N SER A 148 9.13 17.85 -12.25
CA SER A 148 8.02 18.76 -11.98
C SER A 148 8.04 19.96 -12.91
#